data_AF-A0A420P5F4-F1
#
_entry.id   AF-A0A420P5F4-F1
#
_cell.length_a   1.000
_cell.length_b   1.000
_cell.length_c   1.000
_cell.angle_alpha   90.00
_cell.angle_beta   90.00
_cell.angle_gamma   90.00
#
_symmetry.space_group_name_H-M   'P 1'
#
loop_
_entity.id
_entity.type
_entity.pdbx_description
1 polymer ?
#
loop_
_entity_poly.entity_id
_entity_poly.type
_entity_poly.pdbx_seq_one_letter_code
_entity_poly.pdbx_strand_id
1 'polypeptide(L)'
;MTTLQDHRFQDPEFPEQNPSSKIVILNGFPGTGKLTILQNLKKFLPGGTTFLLDNHLLIDPVAAIIPDRSNRHHELRRSVRAPIFEEVGNLARKGHTVLMTACLVAESHNDAVFFQGIS
;
A
#
# COMPACT_ATOMS: atom_id res chain seq x y z
N MET A 1 18.29 -23.17 -47.92
CA MET A 1 17.98 -21.79 -47.50
C MET A 1 16.72 -21.84 -46.64
N THR A 2 16.91 -21.96 -45.33
CA THR A 2 15.82 -22.05 -44.34
C THR A 2 15.61 -20.66 -43.75
N THR A 3 14.41 -20.12 -43.91
CA THR A 3 14.01 -18.81 -43.38
C THR A 3 13.80 -18.90 -41.87
N LEU A 4 14.54 -18.09 -41.12
CA LEU A 4 14.36 -17.89 -39.68
C LEU A 4 13.02 -17.18 -39.46
N GLN A 5 12.10 -17.84 -38.77
CA GLN A 5 10.84 -17.24 -38.34
C GLN A 5 11.11 -16.30 -37.17
N ASP A 6 10.87 -15.01 -37.40
CA ASP A 6 10.89 -13.93 -36.41
C ASP A 6 9.82 -14.21 -35.34
N HIS A 7 10.23 -14.80 -34.22
CA HIS A 7 9.40 -14.97 -33.03
C HIS A 7 9.35 -13.64 -32.28
N ARG A 8 8.55 -12.70 -32.81
CA ARG A 8 8.18 -11.49 -32.07
C ARG A 8 7.48 -11.94 -30.78
N PHE A 9 8.10 -11.66 -29.63
CA PHE A 9 7.44 -11.72 -28.34
C PHE A 9 6.19 -10.85 -28.43
N GLN A 10 5.01 -11.45 -28.42
CA GLN A 10 3.77 -10.72 -28.22
C GLN A 10 3.78 -10.22 -26.78
N ASP A 11 3.75 -8.90 -26.61
CA ASP A 11 3.47 -8.31 -25.32
C ASP A 11 2.18 -8.94 -24.78
N PRO A 12 2.13 -9.41 -23.53
CA PRO A 12 0.92 -9.98 -22.99
C PRO A 12 -0.19 -8.93 -23.05
N GLU A 13 -1.28 -9.25 -23.75
CA GLU A 13 -2.51 -8.46 -23.73
C GLU A 13 -3.04 -8.46 -22.29
N PHE A 14 -2.78 -7.37 -21.57
CA PHE A 14 -3.43 -7.13 -20.30
C PHE A 14 -4.88 -6.76 -20.59
N PRO A 15 -5.87 -7.53 -20.09
CA PRO A 15 -7.27 -7.22 -20.32
C PRO A 15 -7.57 -5.79 -19.87
N GLU A 16 -8.39 -5.07 -20.64
CA GLU A 16 -8.81 -3.71 -20.29
C GLU A 16 -9.33 -3.68 -18.86
N GLN A 17 -8.57 -3.02 -17.98
CA GLN A 17 -8.92 -2.92 -16.59
C GLN A 17 -10.01 -1.86 -16.44
N ASN A 18 -11.25 -2.31 -16.24
CA ASN A 18 -12.28 -1.57 -15.49
C ASN A 18 -11.56 -0.85 -14.33
N PRO A 19 -11.74 0.47 -14.08
CA PRO A 19 -10.81 1.29 -13.33
C PRO A 19 -10.48 0.62 -12.00
N SER A 20 -9.40 -0.15 -12.01
CA SER A 20 -9.22 -1.15 -10.98
C SER A 20 -8.79 -0.39 -9.76
N SER A 21 -9.51 -0.60 -8.66
CA SER A 21 -9.12 -0.10 -7.36
C SER A 21 -7.70 -0.58 -7.08
N LYS A 22 -6.73 0.35 -7.08
CA LYS A 22 -5.31 0.04 -6.96
C LYS A 22 -4.80 0.48 -5.60
N ILE A 23 -4.55 -0.51 -4.74
CA ILE A 23 -3.83 -0.30 -3.49
C ILE A 23 -2.53 -1.10 -3.61
N VAL A 24 -1.39 -0.41 -3.53
CA VAL A 24 -0.04 -1.01 -3.58
C VAL A 24 0.59 -0.88 -2.21
N ILE A 25 0.85 -2.00 -1.55
CA ILE A 25 1.49 -2.02 -0.23
C ILE A 25 2.91 -2.55 -0.39
N LEU A 26 3.90 -1.72 -0.05
CA LEU A 26 5.29 -2.14 0.03
C LEU A 26 5.65 -2.44 1.48
N ASN A 27 5.78 -3.72 1.80
CA ASN A 27 6.17 -4.20 3.13
C ASN A 27 7.69 -4.34 3.28
N GLY A 28 8.20 -4.18 4.50
CA GLY A 28 9.60 -4.44 4.85
C GLY A 28 10.05 -3.73 6.13
N PHE A 29 11.18 -4.17 6.69
CA PHE A 29 11.72 -3.61 7.94
C PHE A 29 12.08 -2.12 7.85
N PRO A 30 12.16 -1.40 8.99
CA PRO A 30 12.66 -0.03 9.00
C PRO A 30 14.02 0.10 8.30
N GLY A 31 14.24 1.20 7.58
CA GLY A 31 15.50 1.46 6.88
C GLY A 31 15.68 0.80 5.51
N THR A 32 14.76 -0.05 5.04
CA THR A 32 14.90 -0.75 3.74
C THR A 32 14.57 0.11 2.50
N GLY A 33 14.34 1.41 2.65
CA GLY A 33 14.09 2.32 1.52
C GLY A 33 12.68 2.28 0.93
N LYS A 34 11.69 1.67 1.60
CA LYS A 34 10.30 1.56 1.11
C LYS A 34 9.70 2.91 0.67
N LEU A 35 9.85 3.92 1.52
CA LEU A 35 9.33 5.26 1.24
C LEU A 35 9.99 5.84 0.00
N THR A 36 11.32 5.70 -0.13
CA THR A 36 12.09 6.13 -1.30
C THR A 36 11.61 5.44 -2.58
N ILE A 37 11.36 4.13 -2.53
CA ILE A 37 10.84 3.37 -3.67
C ILE A 37 9.47 3.91 -4.09
N LEU A 38 8.53 4.06 -3.15
CA LEU A 38 7.18 4.54 -3.48
C LEU A 38 7.15 6.00 -3.92
N GLN A 39 8.01 6.86 -3.36
CA GLN A 39 8.17 8.24 -3.82
C GLN A 39 8.68 8.31 -5.26
N ASN A 40 9.61 7.43 -5.64
CA ASN A 40 10.08 7.36 -7.03
C ASN A 40 9.00 6.77 -7.94
N LEU A 41 8.32 5.69 -7.53
CA LEU A 41 7.20 5.11 -8.27
C LEU A 41 6.10 6.14 -8.55
N LYS A 42 5.74 6.96 -7.55
CA LYS A 42 4.72 7.99 -7.67
C LYS A 42 5.00 8.98 -8.82
N LYS A 43 6.27 9.24 -9.16
CA LYS A 43 6.65 10.15 -10.27
C LYS A 43 6.25 9.61 -11.65
N PHE A 44 6.05 8.29 -11.76
CA PHE A 44 5.64 7.62 -13.00
C PHE A 44 4.14 7.35 -13.06
N LEU A 45 3.40 7.73 -12.01
CA LEU A 45 1.96 7.57 -11.92
C LEU A 45 1.24 8.91 -12.09
N PRO A 46 -0.05 8.93 -12.45
CA PRO A 46 -0.79 10.17 -12.64
C PRO A 46 -0.79 11.04 -11.36
N GLY A 47 -0.15 12.21 -11.44
CA GLY A 47 -0.08 13.20 -10.37
C GLY A 47 -1.41 13.92 -10.21
N GLY A 48 -2.26 13.43 -9.29
CA GLY A 48 -3.61 13.96 -9.06
C GLY A 48 -4.60 12.87 -8.67
N THR A 49 -4.31 11.63 -9.07
CA THR A 49 -5.07 10.43 -8.67
C THR A 49 -4.19 9.40 -7.98
N THR A 50 -2.97 9.78 -7.57
CA THR A 50 -2.01 8.92 -6.87
C THR A 50 -1.69 9.48 -5.48
N PHE A 51 -2.00 8.70 -4.47
CA PHE A 51 -1.80 9.02 -3.06
C PHE A 51 -0.67 8.16 -2.47
N LEU A 52 0.11 8.72 -1.56
CA LEU A 52 1.19 8.02 -0.86
C LEU A 52 0.95 8.15 0.64
N LEU A 53 0.80 7.02 1.30
CA LEU A 53 0.53 6.91 2.73
C LEU A 53 1.67 6.14 3.40
N ASP A 54 2.48 6.83 4.19
CA ASP A 54 3.56 6.20 4.92
C ASP A 54 3.09 5.61 6.25
N ASN A 55 3.61 4.41 6.55
CA ASN A 55 3.66 3.70 7.83
C ASN A 55 3.52 4.60 9.07
N HIS A 56 4.45 5.55 9.15
CA HIS A 56 4.66 6.40 10.30
C HIS A 56 3.47 7.33 10.58
N LEU A 57 2.76 7.77 9.54
CA LEU A 57 1.55 8.58 9.68
C LEU A 57 0.42 7.82 10.40
N LEU A 58 0.48 6.48 10.42
CA LEU A 58 -0.50 5.59 11.05
C LEU A 58 -0.05 5.04 12.41
N ILE A 59 1.17 5.35 12.87
CA ILE A 59 1.76 4.80 14.09
C ILE A 59 2.19 5.90 15.04
N ASP A 60 2.95 6.87 14.52
CA ASP A 60 3.66 7.87 15.32
C ASP A 60 2.72 8.73 16.19
N PRO A 61 1.51 9.13 15.74
CA PRO A 61 0.58 9.86 16.61
C PRO A 61 0.19 9.08 17.87
N VAL A 62 0.03 7.76 17.76
CA VAL A 62 -0.32 6.91 18.90
C VAL A 62 0.88 6.66 19.79
N ALA A 63 2.06 6.42 19.19
CA ALA A 63 3.31 6.23 19.93
C ALA A 63 3.71 7.49 20.73
N ALA A 64 3.37 8.69 20.25
CA ALA A 64 3.63 9.94 20.96
C ALA A 64 2.76 10.10 22.24
N ILE A 65 1.56 9.52 22.26
CA ILE A 65 0.61 9.62 23.38
C ILE A 65 0.79 8.45 24.36
N ILE A 66 0.98 7.24 23.81
CA ILE A 66 1.11 5.98 24.54
C ILE A 66 2.41 5.32 24.06
N PRO A 67 3.56 5.67 24.66
CA PRO A 67 4.86 5.18 24.21
C PRO A 67 5.12 3.73 24.59
N ASP A 68 4.45 3.23 25.63
CA ASP A 68 4.49 1.81 25.94
C ASP A 68 3.69 1.04 24.88
N ARG A 69 4.19 -0.12 24.44
CA ARG A 69 3.48 -0.99 23.48
C ARG A 69 2.40 -1.82 24.20
N SER A 70 1.62 -1.15 25.04
CA SER A 70 0.56 -1.75 25.86
C SER A 70 -0.66 -2.13 25.01
N ASN A 71 -1.60 -2.87 25.59
CA ASN A 71 -2.88 -3.17 24.92
C ASN A 71 -3.62 -1.89 24.51
N ARG A 72 -3.59 -0.86 25.36
CA ARG A 72 -4.18 0.45 25.10
C ARG A 72 -3.52 1.15 23.90
N HIS A 73 -2.19 1.03 23.73
CA HIS A 73 -1.50 1.49 22.52
C HIS A 73 -2.06 0.81 21.27
N HIS A 74 -2.21 -0.51 21.31
CA HIS A 74 -2.73 -1.28 20.17
C HIS A 74 -4.20 -0.94 19.85
N GLU A 75 -5.05 -0.75 20.87
CA GLU A 75 -6.45 -0.34 20.69
C GLU A 75 -6.58 1.04 20.06
N LEU A 76 -5.81 2.03 20.57
CA LEU A 76 -5.82 3.38 20.01
C LEU A 76 -5.28 3.37 18.56
N ARG A 77 -4.22 2.60 18.30
CA ARG A 77 -3.67 2.40 16.96
C ARG A 77 -4.71 1.85 15.98
N ARG A 78 -5.51 0.86 16.37
CA ARG A 78 -6.61 0.36 15.52
C ARG A 78 -7.67 1.43 15.29
N SER A 79 -8.07 2.15 16.34
CA SER A 79 -9.10 3.19 16.28
C SER A 79 -8.72 4.37 15.38
N VAL A 80 -7.45 4.77 15.38
CA VAL A 80 -6.92 5.82 14.48
C VAL A 80 -6.85 5.35 13.02
N ARG A 81 -6.49 4.09 12.79
CA ARG A 81 -6.30 3.54 11.44
C ARG A 81 -7.60 3.26 10.71
N ALA A 82 -8.63 2.82 11.42
CA ALA A 82 -9.90 2.41 10.83
C ALA A 82 -10.49 3.46 9.85
N PRO A 83 -10.71 4.72 10.25
CA PRO A 83 -11.27 5.72 9.33
C PRO A 83 -10.32 6.07 8.18
N ILE A 84 -9.00 5.99 8.40
CA ILE A 84 -8.02 6.26 7.34
C ILE A 84 -8.08 5.16 6.28
N PHE A 85 -8.21 3.89 6.68
CA PHE A 85 -8.34 2.78 5.74
C PHE A 85 -9.66 2.80 4.98
N GLU A 86 -10.75 3.22 5.63
CA GLU A 86 -12.03 3.47 4.94
C GLU A 86 -11.87 4.49 3.81
N GLU A 87 -11.17 5.60 4.07
CA GLU A 87 -10.89 6.61 3.03
C GLU A 87 -9.95 6.09 1.94
N VAL A 88 -8.96 5.27 2.27
CA VAL A 88 -8.12 4.58 1.28
C VAL A 88 -8.97 3.70 0.36
N GLY A 89 -9.92 2.94 0.92
CA GLY A 89 -10.87 2.15 0.15
C GLY A 89 -11.78 3.00 -0.73
N ASN A 90 -12.27 4.14 -0.22
CA ASN A 90 -13.05 5.12 -1.00
C ASN A 90 -12.24 5.67 -2.20
N LEU A 91 -10.97 6.03 -1.97
CA LEU A 91 -10.09 6.54 -3.03
C LEU A 91 -9.87 5.47 -4.11
N ALA A 92 -9.58 4.23 -3.69
CA ALA A 92 -9.38 3.13 -4.62
C ALA A 92 -10.63 2.85 -5.46
N ARG A 93 -11.84 2.84 -4.84
CA ARG A 93 -13.11 2.69 -5.56
C ARG A 93 -13.41 3.82 -6.55
N LYS A 94 -12.86 5.03 -6.33
CA LYS A 94 -12.92 6.16 -7.28
C LYS A 94 -11.90 6.04 -8.42
N GLY A 95 -11.18 4.91 -8.51
CA GLY A 95 -10.15 4.68 -9.54
C GLY A 95 -8.81 5.33 -9.23
N HIS A 96 -8.61 5.82 -8.00
CA HIS A 96 -7.30 6.35 -7.58
C HIS A 96 -6.33 5.21 -7.23
N THR A 97 -5.04 5.51 -7.34
CA THR A 97 -3.96 4.64 -6.88
C THR A 97 -3.52 5.09 -5.49
N VAL A 98 -3.51 4.17 -4.52
CA VAL A 98 -2.96 4.41 -3.18
C VAL A 98 -1.72 3.58 -3.00
N LEU A 99 -0.59 4.23 -2.77
CA LEU A 99 0.69 3.62 -2.43
C LEU A 99 0.85 3.67 -0.91
N MET A 100 1.19 2.55 -0.28
CA MET A 100 1.33 2.43 1.17
C MET A 100 2.65 1.77 1.52
N THR A 101 3.38 2.30 2.50
CA THR A 101 4.43 1.49 3.14
C THR A 101 3.81 0.65 4.26
N ALA A 102 4.44 -0.46 4.60
CA ALA A 102 4.06 -1.26 5.76
C ALA A 102 5.29 -1.91 6.41
N CYS A 103 5.12 -2.37 7.64
CA CYS A 103 6.09 -3.18 8.39
C CYS A 103 5.31 -4.25 9.14
N LEU A 104 4.88 -5.27 8.40
CA LEU A 104 4.05 -6.40 8.83
C LEU A 104 4.93 -7.64 8.98
N VAL A 105 4.63 -8.46 9.99
CA VAL A 105 5.29 -9.74 10.26
C VAL A 105 4.23 -10.84 10.15
N ALA A 106 4.49 -11.86 9.33
CA ALA A 106 3.49 -12.85 8.90
C ALA A 106 2.75 -13.60 10.03
N GLU A 107 3.25 -13.59 11.27
CA GLU A 107 2.71 -14.34 12.40
C GLU A 107 2.06 -13.47 13.50
N SER A 108 1.93 -12.16 13.29
CA SER A 108 1.29 -11.30 14.29
C SER A 108 -0.24 -11.20 14.03
N HIS A 109 -1.06 -11.56 15.01
CA HIS A 109 -2.53 -11.39 14.98
C HIS A 109 -2.98 -9.96 14.62
N ASN A 110 -2.09 -8.96 14.80
CA ASN A 110 -2.37 -7.57 14.49
C ASN A 110 -2.25 -7.23 12.99
N ASP A 111 -1.53 -8.04 12.20
CA ASP A 111 -1.27 -7.75 10.78
C ASP A 111 -2.37 -8.26 9.85
N ALA A 112 -3.12 -9.30 10.26
CA ALA A 112 -4.32 -9.75 9.54
C ALA A 112 -5.41 -8.66 9.49
N VAL A 113 -5.52 -7.87 10.57
CA VAL A 113 -6.48 -6.74 10.68
C VAL A 113 -6.12 -5.59 9.73
N PHE A 114 -4.85 -5.44 9.38
CA PHE A 114 -4.40 -4.41 8.44
C PHE A 114 -5.03 -4.58 7.06
N PHE A 115 -5.08 -5.83 6.56
CA PHE A 115 -5.64 -6.14 5.25
C PHE A 115 -7.18 -6.14 5.23
N GLN A 116 -7.83 -6.43 6.37
CA GLN A 116 -9.29 -6.34 6.49
C GLN A 116 -9.80 -4.91 6.42
N GLY A 117 -9.04 -3.93 6.91
CA GLY A 117 -9.47 -2.53 6.92
C GLY A 117 -9.47 -1.85 5.55
N ILE A 118 -8.77 -2.42 4.57
CA ILE A 118 -8.56 -1.83 3.24
C ILE A 118 -9.29 -2.59 2.10
N SER A 119 -9.94 -3.72 2.42
CA SER A 119 -10.72 -4.51 1.45
C SER A 119 -12.12 -3.94 1.25
#